data_AF-A0A450UZM2-F1
#
_entry.id   AF-A0A450UZM2-F1
#
_cell.length_a   1.000
_cell.length_b   1.000
_cell.length_c   1.000
_cell.angle_alpha   90.00
_cell.angle_beta   90.00
_cell.angle_gamma   90.00
#
_symmetry.space_group_name_H-M   'P 1'
#
loop_
_entity.id
_entity.type
_entity.pdbx_description
1 polymer ?
#
loop_
_entity_poly.entity_id
_entity_poly.type
_entity_poly.pdbx_seq_one_letter_code
_entity_poly.pdbx_strand_id
1 'polypeptide(L)'
;MKMSNKRSCFAGVTLLLALFSAQTLAADRVVFELNGVEYRESELSPEARLSLFELESKHYRELQPIFDKVLADIYFEKEAGRLEKTEEEVRAEHLPAVEPDEKDIRALYESRKDLIGKPYEAVRHHIVRALRKKQVREKKAELGVAYREKSAFRVLLPPPVPPLLRHRHHGGPGKGQSRCRSDHHGVCRIPMFALQDCWRIPGSGRRALRG
;
A
#
# COMPACT_ATOMS: atom_id res chain seq x y z
N MET A 1 -54.88 53.85 16.28
CA MET A 1 -54.27 54.73 15.25
C MET A 1 -52.83 54.28 15.02
N LYS A 2 -52.51 53.78 13.81
CA LYS A 2 -51.61 54.42 12.81
C LYS A 2 -50.15 54.50 13.34
N MET A 3 -49.11 53.92 12.74
CA MET A 3 -48.81 53.69 11.33
C MET A 3 -47.72 52.63 11.11
N SER A 4 -47.85 51.97 9.95
CA SER A 4 -46.86 51.15 9.24
C SER A 4 -45.81 52.02 8.53
N ASN A 5 -44.55 51.54 8.39
CA ASN A 5 -43.64 51.87 7.27
C ASN A 5 -42.43 50.91 7.27
N LYS A 6 -42.29 49.98 6.31
CA LYS A 6 -41.78 50.09 4.91
C LYS A 6 -40.23 50.00 4.78
N ARG A 7 -39.81 48.84 4.26
CA ARG A 7 -38.94 48.58 3.09
C ARG A 7 -37.61 49.33 2.92
N SER A 8 -36.51 48.57 2.78
CA SER A 8 -35.53 48.59 1.66
C SER A 8 -34.54 47.42 1.87
N CYS A 9 -34.35 46.45 0.98
CA CYS A 9 -33.74 46.47 -0.37
C CYS A 9 -32.34 47.13 -0.42
N PHE A 10 -31.29 46.32 -0.31
CA PHE A 10 -30.01 46.49 -1.03
C PHE A 10 -29.37 45.11 -1.19
N ALA A 11 -29.29 44.62 -2.44
CA ALA A 11 -28.04 44.33 -3.15
C ALA A 11 -27.18 43.27 -2.43
N GLY A 12 -27.14 42.02 -2.90
CA GLY A 12 -26.51 41.71 -4.17
C GLY A 12 -25.00 41.62 -3.98
N VAL A 13 -24.51 40.57 -3.32
CA VAL A 13 -23.08 40.20 -3.31
C VAL A 13 -22.98 38.76 -3.78
N THR A 14 -22.75 38.65 -5.08
CA THR A 14 -22.26 37.47 -5.79
C THR A 14 -20.93 37.04 -5.19
N LEU A 15 -20.96 36.15 -4.19
CA LEU A 15 -19.76 35.48 -3.67
C LEU A 15 -19.46 34.25 -4.54
N LEU A 16 -19.04 34.50 -5.77
CA LEU A 16 -18.50 33.50 -6.68
C LEU A 16 -17.01 33.33 -6.33
N LEU A 17 -16.74 32.78 -5.13
CA LEU A 17 -15.38 32.46 -4.70
C LEU A 17 -14.94 31.18 -5.43
N ALA A 18 -14.30 31.42 -6.56
CA ALA A 18 -13.15 30.69 -7.07
C ALA A 18 -12.87 29.36 -6.34
N LEU A 19 -13.49 28.30 -6.85
CA LEU A 19 -12.92 26.96 -6.83
C LEU A 19 -11.63 27.02 -7.65
N PHE A 20 -10.57 27.60 -7.08
CA PHE A 20 -9.21 27.45 -7.56
C PHE A 20 -8.90 25.97 -7.41
N SER A 21 -8.99 25.27 -8.53
CA SER A 21 -8.46 23.93 -8.72
C SER A 21 -7.06 23.90 -8.15
N ALA A 22 -6.90 23.27 -6.98
CA ALA A 22 -5.62 22.75 -6.55
C ALA A 22 -5.27 21.62 -7.52
N GLN A 23 -4.80 22.01 -8.71
CA GLN A 23 -4.02 21.11 -9.52
C GLN A 23 -2.74 20.90 -8.72
N THR A 24 -2.69 19.83 -7.95
CA THR A 24 -1.44 19.24 -7.49
C THR A 24 -0.67 18.80 -8.74
N LEU A 25 -0.06 19.77 -9.41
CA LEU A 25 0.99 19.54 -10.38
C LEU A 25 2.03 18.69 -9.64
N ALA A 26 2.40 17.54 -10.22
CA ALA A 26 3.58 16.81 -9.81
C ALA A 26 4.70 17.86 -9.62
N ALA A 27 5.24 17.94 -8.41
CA ALA A 27 6.14 19.02 -8.05
C ALA A 27 7.39 18.91 -8.93
N ASP A 28 7.44 19.71 -9.99
CA ASP A 28 8.54 19.73 -10.96
C ASP A 28 9.78 20.32 -10.30
N ARG A 29 10.47 19.46 -9.56
CA ARG A 29 11.60 19.79 -8.70
C ARG A 29 12.91 19.71 -9.46
N VAL A 30 13.88 20.50 -9.01
CA VAL A 30 15.26 20.41 -9.49
C VAL A 30 15.85 19.11 -8.94
N VAL A 31 16.40 18.28 -9.83
CA VAL A 31 16.98 16.97 -9.49
C VAL A 31 18.50 17.07 -9.35
N PHE A 32 19.15 17.84 -10.23
CA PHE A 32 20.58 18.12 -10.16
C PHE A 32 20.94 19.41 -10.90
N GLU A 33 22.16 19.91 -10.68
CA GLU A 33 22.75 21.02 -11.42
C GLU A 33 23.99 20.53 -12.17
N LEU A 34 24.19 21.02 -13.40
CA LEU A 34 25.39 20.79 -14.17
C LEU A 34 25.82 22.09 -14.86
N ASN A 35 27.03 22.58 -14.54
CA ASN A 35 27.60 23.81 -15.08
C ASN A 35 26.73 25.06 -14.88
N GLY A 36 26.08 25.19 -13.72
CA GLY A 36 25.16 26.30 -13.45
C GLY A 36 23.80 26.17 -14.14
N VAL A 37 23.52 25.05 -14.80
CA VAL A 37 22.20 24.74 -15.37
C VAL A 37 21.48 23.76 -14.45
N GLU A 38 20.34 24.18 -13.91
CA GLU A 38 19.46 23.32 -13.13
C GLU A 38 18.66 22.40 -14.07
N TYR A 39 18.67 21.10 -13.77
CA TYR A 39 17.89 20.09 -14.47
C TYR A 39 16.71 19.67 -13.62
N ARG A 40 15.51 19.83 -14.16
CA ARG A 40 14.26 19.47 -13.50
C ARG A 40 13.83 18.04 -13.82
N GLU A 41 12.97 17.50 -12.98
CA GLU A 41 12.42 16.16 -13.16
C GLU A 41 11.67 16.02 -14.49
N SER A 42 10.94 17.06 -14.91
CA SER A 42 10.22 17.07 -16.19
C SER A 42 11.14 17.02 -17.42
N GLU A 43 12.38 17.48 -17.30
CA GLU A 43 13.40 17.53 -18.36
C GLU A 43 14.18 16.23 -18.52
N LEU A 44 14.06 15.31 -17.56
CA LEU A 44 14.68 14.00 -17.62
C LEU A 44 14.08 13.13 -18.74
N SER A 45 14.89 12.20 -19.25
CA SER A 45 14.40 11.19 -20.20
C SER A 45 13.22 10.39 -19.60
N PRO A 46 12.29 9.86 -20.42
CA PRO A 46 11.20 9.04 -19.92
C PRO A 46 11.65 7.85 -19.05
N GLU A 47 12.78 7.24 -19.41
CA GLU A 47 13.39 6.15 -18.64
C GLU A 47 13.90 6.63 -17.28
N ALA A 48 14.66 7.75 -17.24
CA ALA A 48 15.19 8.30 -16.00
C ALA A 48 14.07 8.72 -15.02
N ARG A 49 12.96 9.28 -15.53
CA ARG A 49 11.78 9.61 -14.71
C ARG A 49 11.12 8.37 -14.11
N LEU A 50 11.03 7.28 -14.89
CA LEU A 50 10.51 6.02 -14.38
C LEU A 50 11.40 5.45 -13.28
N SER A 51 12.72 5.41 -13.49
CA SER A 51 13.67 4.95 -12.47
C SER A 51 13.63 5.79 -11.19
N LEU A 52 13.51 7.12 -11.32
CA LEU A 52 13.35 8.02 -10.18
C LEU A 52 12.05 7.72 -9.42
N PHE A 53 10.93 7.61 -10.13
CA PHE A 53 9.64 7.24 -9.54
C PHE A 53 9.68 5.89 -8.82
N GLU A 54 10.33 4.88 -9.38
CA GLU A 54 10.48 3.56 -8.76
C GLU A 54 11.28 3.63 -7.45
N LEU A 55 12.36 4.41 -7.44
CA LEU A 55 13.19 4.64 -6.27
C LEU A 55 12.40 5.36 -5.17
N GLU A 56 11.70 6.44 -5.50
CA GLU A 56 10.85 7.18 -4.57
C GLU A 56 9.70 6.31 -4.04
N SER A 57 9.08 5.53 -4.91
CA SER A 57 8.02 4.60 -4.52
C SER A 57 8.55 3.55 -3.56
N LYS A 58 9.78 3.06 -3.76
CA LYS A 58 10.44 2.16 -2.82
C LYS A 58 10.70 2.85 -1.49
N HIS A 59 11.27 4.05 -1.50
CA HIS A 59 11.51 4.84 -0.29
C HIS A 59 10.21 5.08 0.49
N TYR A 60 9.14 5.51 -0.18
CA TYR A 60 7.84 5.73 0.43
C TYR A 60 7.25 4.46 1.06
N ARG A 61 7.41 3.30 0.42
CA ARG A 61 7.01 1.99 1.00
C ARG A 61 7.84 1.64 2.22
N GLU A 62 9.14 1.92 2.21
CA GLU A 62 10.05 1.66 3.34
C GLU A 62 9.77 2.56 4.55
N LEU A 63 9.15 3.72 4.34
CA LEU A 63 8.70 4.60 5.43
C LEU A 63 7.49 4.05 6.20
N GLN A 64 6.61 3.26 5.57
CA GLN A 64 5.41 2.72 6.24
C GLN A 64 5.72 1.94 7.52
N PRO A 65 6.62 0.93 7.54
CA PRO A 65 6.94 0.20 8.78
C PRO A 65 7.60 1.09 9.85
N ILE A 66 8.24 2.18 9.46
CA ILE A 66 8.80 3.17 10.40
C ILE A 66 7.65 3.91 11.09
N PHE A 67 6.67 4.39 10.31
CA PHE A 67 5.48 5.03 10.86
C PHE A 67 4.67 4.07 11.75
N ASP A 68 4.50 2.81 11.35
CA ASP A 68 3.82 1.80 12.16
C ASP A 68 4.51 1.58 13.50
N LYS A 69 5.85 1.51 13.50
CA LYS A 69 6.63 1.37 14.73
C LYS A 69 6.44 2.58 15.66
N VAL A 70 6.58 3.79 15.12
CA VAL A 70 6.41 5.04 15.89
C VAL A 70 5.00 5.13 16.46
N LEU A 71 3.99 4.74 15.67
CA LEU A 71 2.60 4.76 16.10
C LEU A 71 2.33 3.77 17.24
N ALA A 72 2.93 2.57 17.18
CA ALA A 72 2.85 1.61 18.27
C ALA A 72 3.53 2.11 19.55
N ASP A 73 4.67 2.80 19.44
CA ASP A 73 5.35 3.37 20.61
C ASP A 73 4.54 4.52 21.23
N ILE A 74 3.96 5.42 20.42
CA ILE A 74 3.02 6.46 20.89
C ILE A 74 1.80 5.84 21.59
N TYR A 75 1.27 4.72 21.07
CA TYR A 75 0.18 4.02 21.72
C TYR A 75 0.54 3.58 23.15
N PHE A 76 1.72 2.98 23.34
CA PHE A 76 2.18 2.55 24.67
C PHE A 76 2.38 3.73 25.62
N GLU A 77 2.95 4.84 25.15
CA GLU A 77 3.12 6.07 25.94
C GLU A 77 1.76 6.63 26.40
N LYS A 78 0.78 6.72 25.49
CA LYS A 78 -0.57 7.20 25.81
C LYS A 78 -1.31 6.29 26.77
N GLU A 79 -1.16 4.99 26.59
CA GLU A 79 -1.83 4.00 27.43
C GLU A 79 -1.21 3.92 28.83
N ALA A 80 0.12 4.06 28.93
CA ALA A 80 0.85 4.21 30.20
C ALA A 80 0.36 5.43 30.98
N GLY A 81 0.23 6.59 30.32
CA GLY A 81 -0.33 7.79 30.93
C GLY A 81 -1.80 7.63 31.36
N ARG A 82 -2.60 6.89 30.59
CA ARG A 82 -4.02 6.62 30.92
C ARG A 82 -4.18 5.67 32.11
N LEU A 83 -3.27 4.71 32.26
CA LEU A 83 -3.31 3.67 33.29
C LEU A 83 -2.46 4.01 34.51
N GLU A 84 -1.76 5.15 34.52
CA GLU A 84 -0.79 5.54 35.55
C GLU A 84 0.27 4.45 35.82
N LYS A 85 0.64 3.72 34.76
CA LYS A 85 1.65 2.66 34.76
C LYS A 85 2.90 3.13 34.01
N THR A 86 4.01 2.43 34.20
CA THR A 86 5.19 2.59 33.34
C THR A 86 4.94 2.02 31.95
N GLU A 87 5.65 2.52 30.93
CA GLU A 87 5.56 1.98 29.58
C GLU A 87 5.94 0.50 29.53
N GLU A 88 6.93 0.08 30.34
CA GLU A 88 7.38 -1.30 30.44
C GLU A 88 6.28 -2.24 30.95
N GLU A 89 5.51 -1.81 31.95
CA GLU A 89 4.39 -2.59 32.49
C GLU A 89 3.28 -2.76 31.47
N VAL A 90 2.87 -1.67 30.80
CA VAL A 90 1.87 -1.73 29.73
C VAL A 90 2.36 -2.61 28.58
N ARG A 91 3.65 -2.47 28.22
CA ARG A 91 4.26 -3.29 27.18
C ARG A 91 4.28 -4.77 27.56
N ALA A 92 4.54 -5.11 28.81
CA ALA A 92 4.52 -6.49 29.31
C ALA A 92 3.09 -7.08 29.34
N GLU A 93 2.07 -6.25 29.59
CA GLU A 93 0.67 -6.65 29.61
C GLU A 93 0.12 -6.93 28.19
N HIS A 94 0.52 -6.13 27.20
CA HIS A 94 0.00 -6.22 25.84
C HIS A 94 0.85 -7.07 24.88
N LEU A 95 2.13 -7.32 25.20
CA LEU A 95 3.01 -8.13 24.35
C LEU A 95 3.17 -9.56 24.90
N PRO A 96 3.39 -10.55 24.01
CA PRO A 96 3.47 -11.94 24.42
C PRO A 96 4.68 -12.18 25.34
N ALA A 97 4.38 -12.54 26.58
CA ALA A 97 5.35 -12.96 27.58
C ALA A 97 5.62 -14.48 27.55
N VAL A 98 4.74 -15.24 26.89
CA VAL A 98 4.74 -16.72 26.91
C VAL A 98 5.82 -17.29 25.97
N GLU A 99 6.44 -18.40 26.39
CA GLU A 99 7.39 -19.14 25.56
C GLU A 99 6.66 -19.80 24.36
N PRO A 100 7.22 -19.75 23.14
CA PRO A 100 6.65 -20.45 21.99
C PRO A 100 6.49 -21.96 22.23
N ASP A 101 5.47 -22.58 21.64
CA ASP A 101 5.22 -24.01 21.76
C ASP A 101 6.39 -24.83 21.19
N GLU A 102 6.73 -25.95 21.84
CA GLU A 102 7.78 -26.87 21.42
C GLU A 102 7.52 -27.42 20.00
N LYS A 103 6.25 -27.58 19.63
CA LYS A 103 5.84 -27.95 18.28
C LYS A 103 6.28 -26.91 17.24
N ASP A 104 6.10 -25.61 17.54
CA ASP A 104 6.46 -24.52 16.65
C ASP A 104 7.99 -24.34 16.56
N ILE A 105 8.68 -24.51 17.68
CA ILE A 105 10.15 -24.48 17.75
C ILE A 105 10.74 -25.59 16.86
N ARG A 106 10.21 -26.81 16.99
CA ARG A 106 10.61 -27.95 16.16
C ARG A 106 10.26 -27.75 14.69
N ALA A 107 9.07 -27.24 14.38
CA ALA A 107 8.66 -26.97 13.01
C ALA A 107 9.59 -25.94 12.33
N LEU A 108 9.99 -24.88 13.05
CA LEU A 108 10.92 -23.89 12.53
C LEU A 108 12.32 -24.49 12.28
N TYR A 109 12.82 -25.32 13.20
CA TYR A 109 14.08 -26.04 13.00
C TYR A 109 14.03 -26.93 11.75
N GLU A 110 13.04 -27.80 11.64
CA GLU A 110 12.93 -28.74 10.51
C GLU A 110 12.84 -28.01 9.17
N SER A 111 12.14 -26.88 9.11
CA SER A 111 12.02 -26.06 7.89
C SER A 111 13.34 -25.42 7.43
N ARG A 112 14.35 -25.34 8.30
CA ARG A 112 15.62 -24.63 8.04
C ARG A 112 16.86 -25.42 8.41
N LYS A 113 16.73 -26.71 8.76
CA LYS A 113 17.83 -27.52 9.28
C LYS A 113 19.04 -27.56 8.33
N ASP A 114 18.77 -27.60 7.02
CA ASP A 114 19.79 -27.61 5.97
C ASP A 114 20.61 -26.32 5.95
N LEU A 115 20.01 -25.18 6.33
CA LEU A 115 20.67 -23.89 6.45
C LEU A 115 21.41 -23.72 7.79
N ILE A 116 20.93 -24.38 8.84
CA ILE A 116 21.46 -24.23 10.20
C ILE A 116 22.71 -25.08 10.40
N GLY A 117 22.74 -26.31 9.86
CA GLY A 117 23.90 -27.20 9.92
C GLY A 117 24.33 -27.64 11.33
N LYS A 118 23.47 -27.46 12.33
CA LYS A 118 23.73 -27.78 13.75
C LYS A 118 22.55 -28.57 14.31
N PRO A 119 22.78 -29.48 15.28
CA PRO A 119 21.70 -30.26 15.89
C PRO A 119 20.74 -29.37 16.66
N TYR A 120 19.48 -29.80 16.76
CA TYR A 120 18.37 -29.09 17.41
C TYR A 120 18.74 -28.55 18.79
N GLU A 121 19.32 -29.38 19.65
CA GLU A 121 19.68 -29.01 21.02
C GLU A 121 20.65 -27.83 21.09
N ALA A 122 21.58 -27.72 20.13
CA ALA A 122 22.54 -26.62 20.08
C ALA A 122 21.92 -25.29 19.64
N VAL A 123 20.76 -25.32 18.96
CA VAL A 123 20.12 -24.13 18.39
C VAL A 123 18.76 -23.81 18.98
N ARG A 124 18.16 -24.70 19.79
CA ARG A 124 16.83 -24.54 20.39
C ARG A 124 16.65 -23.16 21.01
N HIS A 125 17.56 -22.74 21.88
CA HIS A 125 17.49 -21.44 22.54
C HIS A 125 17.54 -20.25 21.56
N HIS A 126 18.25 -20.37 20.44
CA HIS A 126 18.24 -19.34 19.39
C HIS A 126 16.90 -19.30 18.65
N ILE A 127 16.31 -20.45 18.38
CA ILE A 127 15.00 -20.59 17.72
C ILE A 127 13.89 -20.03 18.62
N VAL A 128 13.89 -20.36 19.91
CA VAL A 128 12.97 -19.80 20.91
C VAL A 128 13.04 -18.27 20.91
N ARG A 129 14.25 -17.70 21.02
CA ARG A 129 14.43 -16.24 20.99
C ARG A 129 13.96 -15.62 19.67
N ALA A 130 14.19 -16.29 18.54
CA ALA A 130 13.74 -15.81 17.24
C ALA A 130 12.21 -15.81 17.11
N LEU A 131 11.55 -16.88 17.56
CA LEU A 131 10.09 -17.00 17.58
C LEU A 131 9.46 -15.96 18.51
N ARG A 132 10.00 -15.77 19.71
CA ARG A 132 9.53 -14.73 20.65
C ARG A 132 9.65 -13.33 20.03
N LYS A 133 10.79 -13.01 19.41
CA LYS A 133 10.98 -11.74 18.70
C LYS A 133 9.98 -11.57 17.55
N LYS A 134 9.67 -12.65 16.84
CA LYS A 134 8.67 -12.65 15.75
C LYS A 134 7.28 -12.36 16.30
N GLN A 135 6.82 -13.09 17.32
CA GLN A 135 5.52 -12.89 17.95
C GLN A 135 5.34 -11.48 18.51
N VAL A 136 6.37 -10.96 19.19
CA VAL A 136 6.38 -9.57 19.69
C VAL A 136 6.23 -8.57 18.54
N ARG A 137 6.98 -8.75 17.44
CA ARG A 137 6.88 -7.87 16.27
C ARG A 137 5.50 -7.93 15.62
N GLU A 138 4.93 -9.12 15.47
CA GLU A 138 3.59 -9.32 14.90
C GLU A 138 2.51 -8.66 15.77
N LYS A 139 2.58 -8.84 17.09
CA LYS A 139 1.63 -8.18 18.01
C LYS A 139 1.77 -6.66 18.03
N LYS A 140 3.00 -6.13 17.97
CA LYS A 140 3.20 -4.68 17.81
C LYS A 140 2.60 -4.16 16.50
N ALA A 141 2.80 -4.87 15.39
CA ALA A 141 2.22 -4.49 14.10
C ALA A 141 0.68 -4.51 14.14
N GLU A 142 0.08 -5.55 14.74
CA GLU A 142 -1.37 -5.66 14.92
C GLU A 142 -1.93 -4.50 15.76
N LEU A 143 -1.28 -4.15 16.87
CA LEU A 143 -1.64 -3.00 17.70
C LEU A 143 -1.50 -1.68 16.94
N GLY A 144 -0.43 -1.51 16.17
CA GLY A 144 -0.22 -0.34 15.32
C GLY A 144 -1.33 -0.14 14.29
N VAL A 145 -1.77 -1.22 13.64
CA VAL A 145 -2.91 -1.19 12.69
C VAL A 145 -4.21 -0.84 13.41
N ALA A 146 -4.51 -1.51 14.53
CA ALA A 146 -5.73 -1.24 15.30
C ALA A 146 -5.77 0.20 15.84
N TYR A 147 -4.62 0.75 16.25
CA TYR A 147 -4.52 2.15 16.69
C TYR A 147 -4.66 3.13 15.52
N ARG A 148 -4.10 2.81 14.35
CA ARG A 148 -4.27 3.59 13.12
C ARG A 148 -5.74 3.73 12.74
N GLU A 149 -6.52 2.66 12.85
CA GLU A 149 -7.96 2.69 12.55
C GLU A 149 -8.77 3.53 13.54
N LYS A 150 -8.38 3.55 14.82
CA LYS A 150 -9.05 4.30 15.88
C LYS A 150 -8.63 5.76 15.96
N SER A 151 -7.48 6.11 15.41
CA SER A 151 -6.91 7.46 15.45
C SER A 151 -7.12 8.19 14.13
N ALA A 152 -7.09 9.52 14.16
CA ALA A 152 -7.10 10.35 12.94
C ALA A 152 -5.71 10.36 12.27
N PHE A 153 -5.06 9.20 12.15
CA PHE A 153 -3.72 9.09 11.58
C PHE A 153 -3.72 9.49 10.11
N ARG A 154 -2.85 10.43 9.74
CA ARG A 154 -2.66 10.89 8.37
C ARG A 154 -1.17 11.03 8.09
N VAL A 155 -0.72 10.45 6.98
CA VAL A 155 0.63 10.68 6.47
C VAL A 155 0.59 11.98 5.68
N LEU A 156 1.34 12.98 6.14
CA LEU A 156 1.44 14.28 5.48
C LEU A 156 2.51 14.31 4.38
N LEU A 157 3.34 13.28 4.31
CA LEU A 157 4.29 13.10 3.23
C LEU A 157 3.52 12.77 1.93
N PRO A 158 3.70 13.55 0.85
CA PRO A 158 3.00 13.28 -0.40
C PRO A 158 3.50 11.96 -1.02
N PRO A 159 2.61 11.13 -1.59
CA PRO A 159 3.02 9.95 -2.34
C PRO A 159 3.67 10.37 -3.67
N PRO A 160 4.63 9.58 -4.19
CA PRO A 160 5.21 9.83 -5.50
C PRO A 160 4.16 9.67 -6.60
N VAL A 161 4.23 10.53 -7.62
CA VAL A 161 3.25 10.54 -8.73
C VAL A 161 3.83 9.77 -9.91
N PRO A 162 3.10 8.80 -10.49
CA PRO A 162 3.61 8.03 -11.63
C PRO A 162 3.78 8.92 -12.87
N PRO A 163 4.91 8.80 -13.60
CA PRO A 163 5.13 9.59 -14.81
C PRO A 163 4.19 9.12 -15.93
N LEU A 164 3.60 10.07 -16.66
CA LEU A 164 2.77 9.77 -17.83
C LEU A 164 3.66 9.39 -19.02
N LEU A 165 3.81 8.08 -19.25
CA LEU A 165 4.48 7.57 -20.45
C LEU A 165 3.50 7.59 -21.62
N ARG A 166 3.57 8.62 -22.47
CA ARG A 166 2.85 8.63 -23.74
C ARG A 166 3.42 7.55 -24.65
N HIS A 167 2.75 6.41 -24.70
CA HIS A 167 3.03 5.38 -25.68
C HIS A 167 2.60 5.94 -27.04
N ARG A 168 3.56 6.44 -27.83
CA ARG A 168 3.31 6.68 -29.26
C ARG A 168 3.12 5.33 -29.91
N HIS A 169 1.87 4.89 -30.00
CA HIS A 169 1.48 3.87 -30.96
C HIS A 169 1.69 4.47 -32.36
N HIS A 170 2.91 4.34 -32.87
CA HIS A 170 3.20 4.61 -34.27
C HIS A 170 2.40 3.61 -35.10
N GLY A 171 1.25 4.05 -35.63
CA GLY A 171 0.55 3.49 -36.78
C GLY A 171 0.63 1.97 -36.94
N GLY A 172 0.13 1.21 -35.96
CA GLY A 172 -0.14 -0.21 -36.18
C GLY A 172 -1.10 -0.34 -37.37
N PRO A 173 -0.81 -1.18 -38.38
CA PRO A 173 -1.59 -1.21 -39.60
C PRO A 173 -3.00 -1.68 -39.30
N GLY A 174 -3.97 -0.79 -39.53
CA GLY A 174 -5.35 -1.17 -39.80
C GLY A 174 -5.41 -2.02 -41.07
N LYS A 175 -5.14 -3.31 -40.93
CA LYS A 175 -5.59 -4.32 -41.88
C LYS A 175 -6.56 -5.22 -41.14
N GLY A 176 -7.80 -4.75 -41.02
CA GLY A 176 -8.94 -5.64 -40.90
C GLY A 176 -8.85 -6.61 -42.07
N GLN A 177 -8.49 -7.86 -41.81
CA GLN A 177 -8.64 -8.90 -42.80
C GLN A 177 -10.13 -9.06 -43.03
N SER A 178 -10.58 -8.59 -44.19
CA SER A 178 -11.90 -8.80 -44.76
C SER A 178 -12.11 -10.29 -45.04
N ARG A 179 -12.40 -11.05 -43.99
CA ARG A 179 -13.10 -12.33 -44.08
C ARG A 179 -14.14 -12.46 -42.96
N CYS A 180 -14.85 -11.38 -42.67
CA CYS A 180 -16.24 -11.52 -42.28
C CYS A 180 -17.03 -11.66 -43.58
N ARG A 181 -17.51 -12.88 -43.86
CA ARG A 181 -18.51 -13.13 -44.89
C ARG A 181 -19.78 -12.45 -44.42
N SER A 182 -20.15 -11.36 -45.09
CA SER A 182 -21.37 -10.61 -44.81
C SER A 182 -22.56 -11.46 -45.24
N ASP A 183 -23.22 -12.13 -44.30
CA ASP A 183 -24.60 -12.55 -44.50
C ASP A 183 -25.52 -11.35 -44.18
N HIS A 184 -26.57 -11.21 -44.98
CA HIS A 184 -27.35 -9.99 -45.22
C HIS A 184 -28.11 -9.36 -44.03
N HIS A 185 -27.86 -9.78 -42.80
CA HIS A 185 -28.44 -9.17 -41.60
C HIS A 185 -27.33 -8.91 -40.57
N GLY A 186 -26.80 -7.68 -40.59
CA GLY A 186 -25.68 -7.22 -39.76
C GLY A 186 -25.96 -7.26 -38.26
N VAL A 187 -25.88 -8.46 -37.68
CA VAL A 187 -25.81 -8.68 -36.22
C VAL A 187 -24.73 -9.71 -35.95
N CYS A 188 -23.55 -9.25 -35.51
CA CYS A 188 -22.59 -10.12 -34.86
C CYS A 188 -23.15 -10.52 -33.49
N ARG A 189 -23.84 -11.67 -33.41
CA ARG A 189 -24.07 -12.36 -32.13
C ARG A 189 -22.78 -13.05 -31.74
N ILE A 190 -22.04 -12.49 -30.79
CA ILE A 190 -21.10 -13.26 -30.00
C ILE A 190 -21.95 -14.20 -29.13
N PRO A 191 -21.86 -15.53 -29.27
CA PRO A 191 -22.59 -16.44 -28.39
C PRO A 191 -22.09 -16.25 -26.96
N MET A 192 -22.99 -15.81 -26.09
CA MET A 192 -22.81 -15.56 -24.67
C MET A 192 -22.79 -16.88 -23.87
N PHE A 193 -21.94 -17.83 -24.25
CA PHE A 193 -21.74 -19.09 -23.52
C PHE A 193 -20.34 -19.65 -23.77
N ALA A 194 -19.32 -18.98 -23.22
CA ALA A 194 -17.97 -19.55 -23.07
C ALA A 194 -17.13 -18.78 -22.03
N LEU A 195 -17.74 -18.41 -20.89
CA LEU A 195 -17.07 -17.60 -19.86
C LEU A 195 -17.28 -18.16 -18.44
N GLN A 196 -17.35 -19.49 -18.30
CA GLN A 196 -17.38 -20.15 -16.98
C GLN A 196 -16.18 -21.02 -16.64
N ASP A 197 -15.22 -21.25 -17.55
CA ASP A 197 -14.09 -22.17 -17.28
C ASP A 197 -12.71 -21.52 -17.09
N CYS A 198 -12.61 -20.18 -17.01
CA CYS A 198 -11.31 -19.50 -16.86
C CYS A 198 -10.83 -19.27 -15.41
N TRP A 199 -11.50 -19.84 -14.40
CA TRP A 199 -11.01 -19.80 -13.00
C TRP A 199 -10.52 -21.17 -12.47
N ARG A 200 -10.10 -22.08 -13.35
CA ARG A 200 -9.44 -23.33 -12.93
C ARG A 200 -7.92 -23.14 -12.85
N ILE A 201 -7.46 -22.86 -11.63
CA ILE A 201 -6.05 -22.86 -11.22
C ILE A 201 -5.41 -24.23 -11.54
N PRO A 202 -4.34 -24.32 -12.33
CA PRO A 202 -3.64 -25.58 -12.55
C PRO A 202 -2.69 -25.84 -11.37
N GLY A 203 -3.11 -26.66 -10.40
CA GLY A 203 -2.26 -26.95 -9.25
C GLY A 203 -2.89 -27.75 -8.12
N SER A 204 -3.65 -28.82 -8.41
CA SER A 204 -3.98 -29.81 -7.37
C SER A 204 -3.96 -31.21 -7.96
N GLY A 205 -2.79 -31.85 -7.93
CA GLY A 205 -2.64 -33.25 -8.28
C GLY A 205 -3.35 -34.15 -7.27
N ARG A 206 -4.42 -34.82 -7.70
CA ARG A 206 -4.93 -36.01 -7.01
C ARG A 206 -4.42 -37.25 -7.74
N ARG A 207 -3.55 -37.96 -7.04
CA ARG A 207 -3.06 -39.30 -7.34
C ARG A 207 -4.27 -40.25 -7.26
N ALA A 208 -4.74 -40.75 -8.39
CA ALA A 208 -5.71 -41.84 -8.41
C ALA A 208 -4.95 -43.16 -8.27
N LEU A 209 -5.10 -43.81 -7.12
CA LEU A 209 -4.82 -45.23 -6.95
C LEU A 209 -5.84 -46.00 -7.80
N ARG A 210 -5.35 -46.80 -8.77
CA ARG A 210 -6.14 -47.89 -9.36
C ARG A 210 -5.72 -49.18 -8.67
N GLY A 211 -6.72 -49.88 -8.12
CA GLY A 211 -6.70 -51.34 -8.05
C GLY A 211 -7.11 -51.95 -9.38
#